data_AF-A0A957YFK8-F1
#
_entry.id   AF-A0A957YFK8-F1
#
_cell.length_a   1.000
_cell.length_b   1.000
_cell.length_c   1.000
_cell.angle_alpha   90.00
_cell.angle_beta   90.00
_cell.angle_gamma   90.00
#
_symmetry.space_group_name_H-M   'P 1'
#
loop_
_entity.id
_entity.type
_entity.pdbx_description
1 polymer ?
#
loop_
_entity_poly.entity_id
_entity_poly.type
_entity_poly.pdbx_seq_one_letter_code
_entity_poly.pdbx_strand_id
1 'polypeptide(L)'
;MNVSKLAFTRQALYLGGFVVLFIILGLGYSSLTPIFENSDETLHYPYVKHIADGSGLPLAVPDQLWNQEGTQPPLYYAIVAAATFWIDTDNLLDHLQRNPHWLFTDVRAVINDNQNLVLHGPMDAFPYSHTALAVHIGRWWSLLFGVITVICTFYIGRHFFPTNLPLVITATALTALTPQFLRVSATVSNDSLSAALTSLTVLVALKATQQTNQPTSQPANHLNTQLTLPLLLGGLSALALLTKLSSLMAAILAATIIGWQFLLKGRVDRHNLQRTARWLLIIGATTVALSGWWFYRNYTLYGEWLATETHL
;
A
#
# COMPACT_ATOMS: atom_id res chain seq x y z
N MET A 1 37.90 -5.93 16.98
CA MET A 1 36.44 -6.05 16.73
C MET A 1 36.15 -5.42 15.37
N ASN A 2 35.58 -6.17 14.42
CA ASN A 2 35.59 -5.84 12.99
C ASN A 2 34.71 -4.61 12.67
N VAL A 3 35.27 -3.54 12.10
CA VAL A 3 34.57 -2.27 11.81
C VAL A 3 33.31 -2.47 10.96
N SER A 4 33.34 -3.47 10.07
CA SER A 4 32.20 -3.87 9.24
C SER A 4 31.02 -4.44 10.04
N LYS A 5 31.29 -5.25 11.07
CA LYS A 5 30.26 -5.78 11.97
C LYS A 5 29.61 -4.64 12.76
N LEU A 6 30.42 -3.71 13.29
CA LEU A 6 29.92 -2.58 14.06
C LEU A 6 29.02 -1.65 13.21
N ALA A 7 29.38 -1.40 11.96
CA ALA A 7 28.59 -0.59 11.03
C ALA A 7 27.25 -1.26 10.65
N PHE A 8 27.24 -2.58 10.48
CA PHE A 8 26.02 -3.36 10.24
C PHE A 8 25.09 -3.32 11.45
N THR A 9 25.62 -3.53 12.66
CA THR A 9 24.85 -3.47 13.91
C THR A 9 24.21 -2.09 14.13
N ARG A 10 24.94 -1.00 13.82
CA ARG A 10 24.39 0.37 13.91
C ARG A 10 23.24 0.60 12.93
N GLN A 11 23.36 0.12 11.68
CA GLN A 11 22.29 0.27 10.68
C GLN A 11 21.01 -0.45 11.09
N ALA A 12 21.15 -1.70 11.54
CA ALA A 12 20.02 -2.48 12.03
C ALA A 12 19.36 -1.82 13.26
N LEU A 13 20.16 -1.22 14.14
CA LEU A 13 19.66 -0.49 15.30
C LEU A 13 18.83 0.74 14.90
N TYR A 14 19.29 1.57 13.95
CA TYR A 14 18.54 2.75 13.52
C TYR A 14 17.23 2.38 12.82
N LEU A 15 17.29 1.45 11.86
CA LEU A 15 16.08 0.98 11.19
C LEU A 15 15.10 0.35 12.19
N GLY A 16 15.59 -0.52 13.07
CA GLY A 16 14.78 -1.12 14.13
C GLY A 16 14.14 -0.08 15.03
N GLY A 17 14.89 0.96 15.43
CA GLY A 17 14.39 2.08 16.21
C GLY A 17 13.24 2.83 15.53
N PHE A 18 13.37 3.15 14.24
CA PHE A 18 12.28 3.81 13.51
C PHE A 18 11.07 2.91 13.29
N VAL A 19 11.27 1.62 13.02
CA VAL A 19 10.16 0.66 12.88
C VAL A 19 9.40 0.53 14.19
N VAL A 20 10.09 0.37 15.31
CA VAL A 20 9.47 0.29 16.65
C VAL A 20 8.72 1.59 16.95
N LEU A 21 9.33 2.75 16.71
CA LEU A 21 8.69 4.04 16.95
C LEU A 21 7.45 4.24 16.05
N PHE A 22 7.54 3.86 14.77
CA PHE A 22 6.42 3.89 13.83
C PHE A 22 5.25 3.03 14.31
N ILE A 23 5.54 1.81 14.78
CA ILE A 23 4.52 0.89 15.31
C ILE A 23 3.88 1.48 16.57
N ILE A 24 4.68 1.98 17.52
CA ILE A 24 4.15 2.58 18.76
C ILE A 24 3.23 3.76 18.43
N LEU A 25 3.68 4.68 17.58
CA LEU A 25 2.89 5.84 17.17
C LEU A 25 1.64 5.42 16.39
N GLY A 26 1.76 4.46 15.47
CA GLY A 26 0.65 3.96 14.67
C GLY A 26 -0.40 3.21 15.50
N LEU A 27 0.01 2.42 16.50
CA LEU A 27 -0.90 1.82 17.48
C LEU A 27 -1.57 2.90 18.34
N GLY A 28 -0.83 3.95 18.70
CA GLY A 28 -1.37 5.15 19.34
C GLY A 28 -2.47 5.80 18.50
N TYR A 29 -2.21 6.10 17.22
CA TYR A 29 -3.21 6.63 16.29
C TYR A 29 -4.41 5.68 16.14
N SER A 30 -4.15 4.38 16.00
CA SER A 30 -5.20 3.37 15.87
C SER A 30 -6.10 3.31 17.10
N SER A 31 -5.56 3.50 18.30
CA SER A 31 -6.32 3.33 19.56
C SER A 31 -6.95 4.63 20.08
N LEU A 32 -6.28 5.77 19.86
CA LEU A 32 -6.70 7.08 20.37
C LEU A 32 -7.64 7.82 19.40
N THR A 33 -7.62 7.48 18.12
CA THR A 33 -8.58 8.01 17.15
C THR A 33 -9.79 7.07 17.16
N PRO A 34 -11.00 7.56 17.47
CA PRO A 34 -12.20 6.73 17.36
C PRO A 34 -12.31 6.09 15.97
N ILE A 35 -12.91 4.90 15.91
CA ILE A 35 -13.19 4.24 14.63
C ILE A 35 -14.10 5.13 13.78
N PHE A 36 -13.95 5.11 12.45
CA PHE A 36 -14.75 5.89 11.50
C PHE A 36 -14.54 7.41 11.51
N GLU A 37 -13.63 7.94 12.34
CA GLU A 37 -13.21 9.36 12.29
C GLU A 37 -12.02 9.61 11.37
N ASN A 38 -11.29 8.57 10.99
CA ASN A 38 -10.27 8.67 9.96
C ASN A 38 -10.91 8.80 8.56
N SER A 39 -10.20 9.49 7.65
CA SER A 39 -10.69 9.74 6.28
C SER A 39 -11.12 8.44 5.61
N ASP A 40 -12.34 8.44 5.09
CA ASP A 40 -12.92 7.40 4.23
C ASP A 40 -13.01 5.99 4.87
N GLU A 41 -12.72 5.85 6.17
CA GLU A 41 -12.84 4.57 6.88
C GLU A 41 -14.30 4.09 6.92
N THR A 42 -15.24 5.04 6.95
CA THR A 42 -16.68 4.83 6.78
C THR A 42 -17.08 4.26 5.42
N LEU A 43 -16.19 4.33 4.42
CA LEU A 43 -16.41 3.79 3.07
C LEU A 43 -15.62 2.49 2.85
N HIS A 44 -14.36 2.47 3.29
CA HIS A 44 -13.47 1.32 3.12
C HIS A 44 -13.90 0.10 3.95
N TYR A 45 -14.29 0.28 5.21
CA TYR A 45 -14.64 -0.86 6.05
C TYR A 45 -15.95 -1.55 5.63
N PRO A 46 -17.02 -0.85 5.22
CA PRO A 46 -18.18 -1.53 4.65
C PRO A 46 -17.87 -2.39 3.42
N TYR A 47 -16.90 -2.00 2.57
CA TYR A 47 -16.39 -2.87 1.51
C TYR A 47 -15.80 -4.15 2.13
N VAL A 48 -14.89 -4.01 3.11
CA VAL A 48 -14.32 -5.17 3.83
C VAL A 48 -15.43 -6.08 4.37
N LYS A 49 -16.43 -5.53 5.07
CA LYS A 49 -17.56 -6.29 5.62
C LYS A 49 -18.31 -7.04 4.52
N HIS A 50 -18.62 -6.39 3.40
CA HIS A 50 -19.34 -7.02 2.29
C HIS A 50 -18.63 -8.27 1.75
N ILE A 51 -17.30 -8.22 1.60
CA ILE A 51 -16.51 -9.41 1.23
C ILE A 51 -16.51 -10.44 2.37
N ALA A 52 -16.32 -10.00 3.61
CA ALA A 52 -16.23 -10.86 4.79
C ALA A 52 -17.53 -11.65 5.04
N ASP A 53 -18.69 -11.04 4.75
CA ASP A 53 -20.02 -11.66 4.80
C ASP A 53 -20.24 -12.68 3.66
N GLY A 54 -19.30 -12.82 2.73
CA GLY A 54 -19.40 -13.74 1.60
C GLY A 54 -20.27 -13.22 0.44
N SER A 55 -20.57 -11.92 0.40
CA SER A 55 -21.41 -11.32 -0.66
C SER A 55 -20.67 -11.09 -1.98
N GLY A 56 -19.38 -11.41 -2.04
CA GLY A 56 -18.54 -11.25 -3.24
C GLY A 56 -17.96 -9.84 -3.36
N LEU A 57 -17.63 -9.44 -4.59
CA LEU A 57 -17.07 -8.11 -4.87
C LEU A 57 -18.21 -7.10 -5.01
N PRO A 58 -18.15 -5.95 -4.30
CA PRO A 58 -19.22 -4.97 -4.31
C PRO A 58 -19.42 -4.36 -5.69
N LEU A 59 -20.63 -3.84 -5.88
CA LEU A 59 -20.99 -3.01 -7.04
C LEU A 59 -20.88 -1.53 -6.67
N ALA A 60 -20.35 -0.73 -7.57
CA ALA A 60 -20.34 0.72 -7.47
C ALA A 60 -21.69 1.25 -7.96
N VAL A 61 -22.68 1.23 -7.08
CA VAL A 61 -24.02 1.77 -7.33
C VAL A 61 -24.40 2.74 -6.21
N PRO A 62 -25.31 3.71 -6.47
CA PRO A 62 -25.77 4.64 -5.46
C PRO A 62 -26.33 3.93 -4.20
N ASP A 63 -26.34 4.67 -3.10
CA ASP A 63 -26.93 4.27 -1.81
C ASP A 63 -26.28 3.07 -1.12
N GLN A 64 -25.07 2.67 -1.55
CA GLN A 64 -24.25 1.71 -0.85
C GLN A 64 -23.30 2.39 0.15
N LEU A 65 -23.02 1.71 1.27
CA LEU A 65 -22.16 2.25 2.34
C LEU A 65 -20.72 2.55 1.87
N TRP A 66 -20.19 1.76 0.95
CA TRP A 66 -18.85 1.99 0.37
C TRP A 66 -18.82 3.08 -0.70
N ASN A 67 -19.98 3.48 -1.21
CA ASN A 67 -20.13 4.53 -2.24
C ASN A 67 -19.08 4.39 -3.38
N GLN A 68 -18.32 5.46 -3.62
CA GLN A 68 -17.28 5.54 -4.64
C GLN A 68 -16.13 4.54 -4.43
N GLU A 69 -15.92 4.01 -3.22
CA GLU A 69 -14.86 3.03 -2.95
C GLU A 69 -15.18 1.66 -3.58
N GLY A 70 -16.42 1.41 -3.99
CA GLY A 70 -16.83 0.18 -4.68
C GLY A 70 -16.15 -0.04 -6.04
N THR A 71 -15.61 1.01 -6.66
CA THR A 71 -14.81 0.89 -7.90
C THR A 71 -13.35 0.56 -7.62
N GLN A 72 -12.90 0.61 -6.35
CA GLN A 72 -11.52 0.32 -6.03
C GLN A 72 -11.22 -1.17 -6.22
N PRO A 73 -10.02 -1.47 -6.74
CA PRO A 73 -9.53 -2.83 -6.84
C PRO A 73 -9.49 -3.58 -5.49
N PRO A 74 -9.70 -4.91 -5.47
CA PRO A 74 -10.15 -5.60 -4.27
C PRO A 74 -9.05 -6.10 -3.32
N LEU A 75 -7.76 -6.02 -3.66
CA LEU A 75 -6.70 -6.76 -2.96
C LEU A 75 -6.62 -6.40 -1.47
N TYR A 76 -6.59 -5.11 -1.14
CA TYR A 76 -6.54 -4.66 0.25
C TYR A 76 -7.75 -5.16 1.04
N TYR A 77 -8.95 -4.95 0.48
CA TYR A 77 -10.20 -5.32 1.14
C TYR A 77 -10.31 -6.83 1.36
N ALA A 78 -9.88 -7.63 0.38
CA ALA A 78 -9.86 -9.09 0.49
C ALA A 78 -8.91 -9.58 1.60
N ILE A 79 -7.74 -8.94 1.77
CA ILE A 79 -6.80 -9.28 2.86
C ILE A 79 -7.43 -9.00 4.22
N VAL A 80 -8.03 -7.82 4.39
CA VAL A 80 -8.65 -7.46 5.66
C VAL A 80 -9.87 -8.33 5.93
N ALA A 81 -10.71 -8.58 4.92
CA ALA A 81 -11.89 -9.44 5.04
C ALA A 81 -11.50 -10.87 5.45
N ALA A 82 -10.44 -11.44 4.86
CA ALA A 82 -9.92 -12.74 5.25
C ALA A 82 -9.36 -12.77 6.69
N ALA A 83 -8.99 -11.61 7.25
CA ALA A 83 -8.56 -11.51 8.64
C ALA A 83 -9.71 -11.30 9.63
N THR A 84 -10.89 -10.85 9.17
CA THR A 84 -12.02 -10.46 10.03
C THR A 84 -13.31 -11.25 9.80
N PHE A 85 -13.39 -12.15 8.80
CA PHE A 85 -14.61 -12.91 8.47
C PHE A 85 -15.23 -13.72 9.61
N TRP A 86 -14.45 -14.04 10.65
CA TRP A 86 -14.89 -14.81 11.82
C TRP A 86 -15.53 -13.94 12.90
N ILE A 87 -15.54 -12.62 12.73
CA ILE A 87 -16.07 -11.65 13.69
C ILE A 87 -17.49 -11.26 13.26
N ASP A 88 -18.44 -11.38 14.17
CA ASP A 88 -19.79 -10.83 13.99
C ASP A 88 -19.73 -9.30 14.03
N THR A 89 -20.12 -8.68 12.91
CA THR A 89 -20.06 -7.22 12.70
C THR A 89 -21.42 -6.65 12.30
N ASP A 90 -22.51 -7.33 12.64
CA ASP A 90 -23.88 -6.90 12.31
C ASP A 90 -24.25 -5.56 12.96
N ASN A 91 -23.55 -5.19 14.03
CA ASN A 91 -23.66 -3.87 14.64
C ASN A 91 -22.97 -2.74 13.87
N LEU A 92 -22.46 -2.95 12.64
CA LEU A 92 -21.78 -1.91 11.85
C LEU A 92 -22.64 -0.64 11.71
N LEU A 93 -23.94 -0.77 11.48
CA LEU A 93 -24.83 0.38 11.29
C LEU A 93 -24.94 1.26 12.55
N ASP A 94 -24.76 0.68 13.74
CA ASP A 94 -24.75 1.42 15.00
C ASP A 94 -23.53 2.34 15.10
N HIS A 95 -22.40 1.94 14.49
CA HIS A 95 -21.16 2.72 14.44
C HIS A 95 -21.14 3.79 13.36
N LEU A 96 -22.01 3.69 12.35
CA LEU A 96 -22.09 4.62 11.22
C LEU A 96 -23.16 5.68 11.40
N GLN A 97 -23.74 5.80 12.61
CA GLN A 97 -24.69 6.84 12.94
C GLN A 97 -24.02 8.22 12.83
N ARG A 98 -24.38 8.98 11.79
CA ARG A 98 -23.83 10.32 11.57
C ARG A 98 -24.22 11.24 12.71
N ASN A 99 -23.27 12.06 13.11
CA ASN A 99 -23.52 13.13 14.08
C ASN A 99 -24.31 14.27 13.40
N PRO A 100 -25.54 14.59 13.86
CA PRO A 100 -26.36 15.65 13.27
C PRO A 100 -25.73 17.05 13.38
N HIS A 101 -24.80 17.22 14.30
CA HIS A 101 -24.09 18.48 14.55
C HIS A 101 -22.72 18.54 13.85
N TRP A 102 -22.37 17.54 13.04
CA TRP A 102 -21.13 17.55 12.28
C TRP A 102 -21.17 18.61 11.18
N LEU A 103 -20.17 19.50 11.16
CA LEU A 103 -20.07 20.62 10.21
C LEU A 103 -18.98 20.34 9.17
N PHE A 104 -19.38 20.14 7.91
CA PHE A 104 -18.47 19.99 6.75
C PHE A 104 -18.19 21.34 6.05
N THR A 105 -17.87 22.41 6.79
CA THR A 105 -17.64 23.74 6.19
C THR A 105 -16.49 24.50 6.85
N ASP A 106 -16.05 25.59 6.20
CA ASP A 106 -15.01 26.53 6.67
C ASP A 106 -15.23 27.05 8.11
N VAL A 107 -16.47 26.94 8.62
CA VAL A 107 -16.86 27.27 10.00
C VAL A 107 -16.16 26.36 11.03
N ARG A 108 -15.75 25.15 10.65
CA ARG A 108 -15.05 24.18 11.51
C ARG A 108 -13.68 24.68 11.99
N ALA A 109 -13.04 25.58 11.24
CA ALA A 109 -11.78 26.22 11.64
C ALA A 109 -11.99 27.41 12.61
N VAL A 110 -13.23 27.92 12.69
CA VAL A 110 -13.58 29.11 13.47
C VAL A 110 -14.21 28.73 14.81
N ILE A 111 -14.93 27.60 14.87
CA ILE A 111 -15.63 27.13 16.06
C ILE A 111 -15.02 25.80 16.50
N ASN A 112 -14.42 25.76 17.71
CA ASN A 112 -13.94 24.53 18.35
C ASN A 112 -15.12 23.76 18.95
N ASP A 113 -16.06 23.33 18.10
CA ASP A 113 -17.26 22.59 18.47
C ASP A 113 -17.31 21.25 17.71
N ASN A 114 -18.25 20.40 18.08
CA ASN A 114 -18.39 18.97 17.78
C ASN A 114 -17.78 18.52 16.43
N GLN A 115 -16.55 17.99 16.50
CA GLN A 115 -15.75 17.63 15.33
C GLN A 115 -15.98 16.20 14.82
N ASN A 116 -16.69 15.36 15.58
CA ASN A 116 -16.90 13.95 15.27
C ASN A 116 -17.85 13.80 14.07
N LEU A 117 -17.44 13.02 13.08
CA LEU A 117 -18.26 12.62 11.94
C LEU A 117 -19.41 11.70 12.34
N VAL A 118 -19.13 10.74 13.23
CA VAL A 118 -20.11 9.77 13.72
C VAL A 118 -20.30 9.87 15.23
N LEU A 119 -21.38 9.28 15.73
CA LEU A 119 -21.62 9.17 17.16
C LEU A 119 -20.77 8.04 17.75
N HIS A 120 -20.15 8.31 18.90
CA HIS A 120 -19.31 7.35 19.62
C HIS A 120 -19.95 6.96 20.94
N GLY A 121 -19.74 5.70 21.32
CA GLY A 121 -20.27 5.14 22.56
C GLY A 121 -19.35 4.10 23.21
N PRO A 122 -19.79 3.47 24.31
CA PRO A 122 -19.01 2.44 25.01
C PRO A 122 -18.62 1.23 24.14
N MET A 123 -19.34 1.00 23.04
CA MET A 123 -19.05 -0.05 22.06
C MET A 123 -17.74 0.13 21.29
N ASP A 124 -17.18 1.33 21.29
CA ASP A 124 -15.90 1.66 20.64
C ASP A 124 -14.71 1.43 21.60
N ALA A 125 -14.99 1.28 22.90
CA ALA A 125 -13.97 1.26 23.93
C ALA A 125 -13.25 -0.10 24.01
N PHE A 126 -12.01 -0.07 24.47
CA PHE A 126 -11.27 -1.28 24.83
C PHE A 126 -11.90 -1.94 26.07
N PRO A 127 -12.07 -3.28 26.13
CA PRO A 127 -11.65 -4.28 25.14
C PRO A 127 -12.58 -4.32 23.91
N TYR A 128 -11.99 -4.15 22.73
CA TYR A 128 -12.74 -4.06 21.48
C TYR A 128 -13.53 -5.34 21.19
N SER A 129 -14.74 -5.19 20.67
CA SER A 129 -15.61 -6.30 20.27
C SER A 129 -16.33 -5.99 18.96
N HIS A 130 -16.84 -7.03 18.29
CA HIS A 130 -17.64 -6.90 17.07
C HIS A 130 -16.97 -6.01 16.00
N THR A 131 -17.72 -5.07 15.39
CA THR A 131 -17.20 -4.11 14.40
C THR A 131 -15.97 -3.35 14.86
N ALA A 132 -15.91 -2.89 16.12
CA ALA A 132 -14.76 -2.15 16.61
C ALA A 132 -13.47 -3.00 16.54
N LEU A 133 -13.54 -4.26 16.97
CA LEU A 133 -12.41 -5.19 16.89
C LEU A 133 -11.95 -5.39 15.44
N ALA A 134 -12.89 -5.63 14.53
CA ALA A 134 -12.59 -5.86 13.13
C ALA A 134 -11.98 -4.62 12.44
N VAL A 135 -12.45 -3.41 12.76
CA VAL A 135 -11.83 -2.16 12.28
C VAL A 135 -10.39 -2.03 12.80
N HIS A 136 -10.14 -2.27 14.09
CA HIS A 136 -8.78 -2.21 14.63
C HIS A 136 -7.84 -3.25 13.98
N ILE A 137 -8.31 -4.46 13.69
CA ILE A 137 -7.55 -5.46 12.93
C ILE A 137 -7.21 -4.92 11.53
N GLY A 138 -8.17 -4.29 10.84
CA GLY A 138 -7.90 -3.63 9.56
C GLY A 138 -6.87 -2.50 9.66
N ARG A 139 -6.95 -1.66 10.69
CA ARG A 139 -5.94 -0.63 10.98
C ARG A 139 -4.56 -1.24 11.24
N TRP A 140 -4.46 -2.38 11.92
CA TRP A 140 -3.18 -3.06 12.16
C TRP A 140 -2.58 -3.66 10.90
N TRP A 141 -3.41 -4.16 9.96
CA TRP A 141 -2.95 -4.55 8.63
C TRP A 141 -2.40 -3.35 7.85
N SER A 142 -3.13 -2.23 7.84
CA SER A 142 -2.61 -0.99 7.26
C SER A 142 -1.28 -0.56 7.87
N LEU A 143 -1.15 -0.71 9.19
CA LEU A 143 0.06 -0.34 9.91
C LEU A 143 1.24 -1.23 9.51
N LEU A 144 0.99 -2.54 9.36
CA LEU A 144 1.97 -3.48 8.85
C LEU A 144 2.45 -3.11 7.44
N PHE A 145 1.55 -2.69 6.55
CA PHE A 145 1.94 -2.20 5.22
C PHE A 145 2.74 -0.90 5.30
N GLY A 146 2.38 0.01 6.21
CA GLY A 146 3.19 1.19 6.55
C GLY A 146 4.62 0.83 6.97
N VAL A 147 4.80 -0.19 7.80
CA VAL A 147 6.12 -0.70 8.22
C VAL A 147 6.94 -1.18 7.01
N ILE A 148 6.32 -1.91 6.07
CA ILE A 148 6.99 -2.36 4.85
C ILE A 148 7.51 -1.17 4.04
N THR A 149 6.70 -0.11 3.91
CA THR A 149 7.11 1.14 3.24
C THR A 149 8.31 1.78 3.92
N VAL A 150 8.31 1.92 5.25
CA VAL A 150 9.45 2.48 6.02
C VAL A 150 10.73 1.68 5.80
N ILE A 151 10.64 0.36 5.84
CA ILE A 151 11.77 -0.55 5.58
C ILE A 151 12.27 -0.38 4.14
N CYS A 152 11.36 -0.32 3.17
CA CYS A 152 11.73 -0.10 1.77
C CYS A 152 12.42 1.25 1.58
N THR A 153 11.94 2.34 2.18
CA THR A 153 12.58 3.66 2.12
C THR A 153 14.02 3.59 2.61
N PHE A 154 14.28 2.92 3.73
CA PHE A 154 15.65 2.76 4.22
C PHE A 154 16.54 2.07 3.20
N TYR A 155 16.09 0.93 2.64
CA TYR A 155 16.90 0.18 1.67
C TYR A 155 17.06 0.89 0.32
N ILE A 156 16.05 1.64 -0.13
CA ILE A 156 16.14 2.51 -1.31
C ILE A 156 17.17 3.61 -1.05
N GLY A 157 17.12 4.25 0.12
CA GLY A 157 18.13 5.23 0.54
C GLY A 157 19.54 4.65 0.55
N ARG A 158 19.72 3.44 1.11
CA ARG A 158 21.02 2.73 1.09
C ARG A 158 21.51 2.42 -0.33
N HIS A 159 20.59 2.18 -1.27
CA HIS A 159 20.94 1.94 -2.67
C HIS A 159 21.54 3.19 -3.33
N PHE A 160 20.92 4.36 -3.14
CA PHE A 160 21.39 5.60 -3.76
C PHE A 160 22.55 6.25 -3.00
N PHE A 161 22.58 6.13 -1.67
CA PHE A 161 23.54 6.80 -0.80
C PHE A 161 24.29 5.77 0.08
N PRO A 162 25.13 4.91 -0.51
CA PRO A 162 25.77 3.80 0.20
C PRO A 162 26.75 4.26 1.30
N THR A 163 27.32 5.46 1.19
CA THR A 163 28.28 6.02 2.17
C THR A 163 27.66 7.06 3.11
N ASN A 164 26.55 7.71 2.73
CA ASN A 164 25.93 8.78 3.51
C ASN A 164 24.77 8.24 4.35
N LEU A 165 25.10 7.57 5.46
CA LEU A 165 24.10 7.04 6.40
C LEU A 165 23.18 8.11 7.01
N PRO A 166 23.66 9.32 7.39
CA PRO A 166 22.79 10.39 7.87
C PRO A 166 21.63 10.70 6.93
N LEU A 167 21.89 10.83 5.62
CA LEU A 167 20.83 11.10 4.63
C LEU A 167 19.79 9.97 4.56
N VAL A 168 20.23 8.71 4.63
CA VAL A 168 19.33 7.54 4.63
C VAL A 168 18.46 7.52 5.89
N ILE A 169 19.06 7.78 7.05
CA ILE A 169 18.36 7.89 8.34
C ILE A 169 17.33 9.02 8.26
N THR A 170 17.71 10.20 7.75
CA THR A 170 16.79 11.33 7.59
C THR A 170 15.62 11.00 6.68
N ALA A 171 15.85 10.38 5.51
CA ALA A 171 14.76 9.97 4.61
C ALA A 171 13.81 8.94 5.26
N THR A 172 14.37 7.98 6.00
CA THR A 172 13.60 6.97 6.73
C THR A 172 12.79 7.61 7.87
N ALA A 173 13.42 8.52 8.62
CA ALA A 173 12.77 9.27 9.70
C ALA A 173 11.64 10.14 9.16
N LEU A 174 11.86 10.86 8.05
CA LEU A 174 10.81 11.66 7.42
C LEU A 174 9.63 10.78 7.02
N THR A 175 9.86 9.62 6.41
CA THR A 175 8.77 8.70 6.06
C THR A 175 8.04 8.19 7.32
N ALA A 176 8.77 7.68 8.30
CA ALA A 176 8.20 7.07 9.51
C ALA A 176 7.53 8.08 10.44
N LEU A 177 8.00 9.33 10.50
CA LEU A 177 7.55 10.31 11.48
C LEU A 177 6.68 11.42 10.88
N THR A 178 6.38 11.37 9.58
CA THR A 178 5.42 12.28 8.97
C THR A 178 4.01 11.97 9.51
N PRO A 179 3.33 12.93 10.18
CA PRO A 179 2.02 12.68 10.78
C PRO A 179 0.98 12.16 9.80
N GLN A 180 0.98 12.67 8.56
CA GLN A 180 0.04 12.22 7.53
C GLN A 180 0.27 10.75 7.13
N PHE A 181 1.53 10.31 7.02
CA PHE A 181 1.83 8.92 6.67
C PHE A 181 1.47 7.96 7.81
N LEU A 182 1.73 8.35 9.06
CA LEU A 182 1.31 7.61 10.26
C LEU A 182 -0.21 7.45 10.32
N ARG A 183 -0.96 8.55 10.12
CA ARG A 183 -2.43 8.54 10.17
C ARG A 183 -3.04 7.64 9.10
N VAL A 184 -2.59 7.78 7.85
CA VAL A 184 -3.05 6.91 6.74
C VAL A 184 -2.70 5.45 7.00
N SER A 185 -1.52 5.16 7.54
CA SER A 185 -1.12 3.80 7.90
C SER A 185 -1.86 3.25 9.12
N ALA A 186 -2.57 4.08 9.89
CA ALA A 186 -3.39 3.67 11.03
C ALA A 186 -4.90 3.74 10.74
N THR A 187 -5.28 3.76 9.46
CA THR A 187 -6.67 3.81 8.97
C THR A 187 -6.98 2.57 8.15
N VAL A 188 -8.22 2.05 8.16
CA VAL A 188 -8.62 1.03 7.18
C VAL A 188 -8.67 1.68 5.79
N SER A 189 -7.63 1.50 4.98
CA SER A 189 -7.49 2.12 3.66
C SER A 189 -6.48 1.37 2.78
N ASN A 190 -6.80 1.29 1.48
CA ASN A 190 -5.94 0.71 0.46
C ASN A 190 -4.65 1.50 0.18
N ASP A 191 -4.55 2.73 0.67
CA ASP A 191 -3.36 3.58 0.47
C ASP A 191 -2.09 3.01 1.11
N SER A 192 -2.23 2.39 2.28
CA SER A 192 -1.11 1.78 3.00
C SER A 192 -0.47 0.64 2.21
N LEU A 193 -1.28 -0.26 1.65
CA LEU A 193 -0.83 -1.37 0.80
C LEU A 193 -0.30 -0.87 -0.55
N SER A 194 -0.93 0.15 -1.13
CA SER A 194 -0.47 0.82 -2.35
C SER A 194 0.96 1.35 -2.18
N ALA A 195 1.22 2.07 -1.09
CA ALA A 195 2.55 2.59 -0.76
C ALA A 195 3.57 1.47 -0.56
N ALA A 196 3.19 0.40 0.13
CA ALA A 196 4.05 -0.76 0.40
C ALA A 196 4.46 -1.47 -0.89
N LEU A 197 3.50 -1.82 -1.74
CA LEU A 197 3.75 -2.54 -3.00
C LEU A 197 4.53 -1.67 -4.00
N THR A 198 4.23 -0.37 -4.06
CA THR A 198 4.99 0.56 -4.92
C THR A 198 6.44 0.67 -4.47
N SER A 199 6.67 0.87 -3.17
CA SER A 199 8.03 0.97 -2.60
C SER A 199 8.82 -0.33 -2.75
N LEU A 200 8.15 -1.48 -2.56
CA LEU A 200 8.76 -2.79 -2.76
C LEU A 200 9.12 -3.02 -4.24
N THR A 201 8.24 -2.64 -5.16
CA THR A 201 8.48 -2.72 -6.61
C THR A 201 9.71 -1.90 -7.00
N VAL A 202 9.81 -0.66 -6.50
CA VAL A 202 10.99 0.20 -6.71
C VAL A 202 12.25 -0.46 -6.16
N LEU A 203 12.21 -0.95 -4.92
CA LEU A 203 13.36 -1.60 -4.28
C LEU A 203 13.82 -2.84 -5.06
N VAL A 204 12.89 -3.68 -5.51
CA VAL A 204 13.20 -4.87 -6.31
C VAL A 204 13.77 -4.47 -7.67
N ALA A 205 13.23 -3.46 -8.34
CA ALA A 205 13.74 -2.99 -9.63
C ALA A 205 15.19 -2.45 -9.51
N LEU A 206 15.47 -1.71 -8.43
CA LEU A 206 16.82 -1.23 -8.11
C LEU A 206 17.80 -2.38 -7.83
N LYS A 207 17.40 -3.40 -7.06
CA LYS A 207 18.25 -4.57 -6.79
C LYS A 207 18.47 -5.45 -8.02
N ALA A 208 17.43 -5.64 -8.83
CA ALA A 208 17.46 -6.46 -10.05
C ALA A 208 18.49 -5.93 -11.07
N THR A 209 18.58 -4.61 -11.19
CA THR A 209 19.51 -3.95 -12.12
C THR A 209 20.96 -3.97 -11.60
N GLN A 210 21.19 -4.02 -10.28
CA GLN A 210 22.54 -4.21 -9.71
C GLN A 210 23.10 -5.61 -9.94
N GLN A 211 22.30 -6.65 -9.68
CA GLN A 211 22.74 -8.05 -9.84
C GLN A 211 23.09 -8.38 -11.29
N THR A 212 22.32 -7.81 -12.22
CA THR A 212 22.52 -7.95 -13.66
C THR A 212 23.88 -7.43 -14.14
N ASN A 213 24.44 -6.39 -13.51
CA ASN A 213 25.68 -5.75 -13.94
C ASN A 213 26.94 -6.40 -13.34
N GLN A 214 26.80 -7.35 -12.41
CA GLN A 214 27.94 -8.07 -11.87
C GLN A 214 28.31 -9.25 -12.79
N PRO A 215 29.58 -9.39 -13.20
CA PRO A 215 30.03 -10.53 -14.00
C PRO A 215 29.86 -11.81 -13.17
N THR A 216 28.78 -12.54 -13.41
CA THR A 216 28.48 -13.78 -12.69
C THR A 216 29.22 -14.93 -13.36
N SER A 217 30.05 -15.64 -12.59
CA SER A 217 30.88 -16.77 -13.04
C SER A 217 30.10 -18.07 -13.32
N GLN A 218 28.76 -18.05 -13.30
CA GLN A 218 27.91 -19.22 -13.54
C GLN A 218 26.74 -18.90 -14.50
N PRO A 219 26.73 -19.45 -15.73
CA PRO A 219 25.75 -19.11 -16.76
C PRO A 219 24.33 -19.65 -16.52
N ALA A 220 24.17 -20.76 -15.79
CA ALA A 220 22.86 -21.39 -15.56
C ALA A 220 21.92 -20.57 -14.65
N ASN A 221 22.47 -19.86 -13.65
CA ASN A 221 21.68 -18.99 -12.76
C ASN A 221 21.26 -17.68 -13.43
N HIS A 222 21.91 -17.29 -14.53
CA HIS A 222 21.66 -16.02 -15.20
C HIS A 222 20.34 -16.04 -15.99
N LEU A 223 19.99 -17.16 -16.64
CA LEU A 223 18.75 -17.28 -17.41
C LEU A 223 17.50 -17.29 -16.51
N ASN A 224 17.53 -18.02 -15.39
CA ASN A 224 16.43 -18.01 -14.43
C ASN A 224 16.25 -16.60 -13.85
N THR A 225 17.32 -15.94 -13.42
CA THR A 225 17.27 -14.57 -12.88
C THR A 225 16.73 -13.55 -13.91
N GLN A 226 17.00 -13.76 -15.19
CA GLN A 226 16.53 -12.92 -16.29
C GLN A 226 15.04 -13.04 -16.63
N LEU A 227 14.36 -14.09 -16.17
CA LEU A 227 12.93 -14.30 -16.33
C LEU A 227 12.18 -14.08 -15.01
N THR A 228 12.72 -14.59 -13.89
CA THR A 228 12.06 -14.53 -12.58
C THR A 228 11.92 -13.11 -12.05
N LEU A 229 12.91 -12.24 -12.23
CA LEU A 229 12.84 -10.85 -11.77
C LEU A 229 11.83 -9.99 -12.54
N PRO A 230 11.78 -10.01 -13.89
CA PRO A 230 10.71 -9.32 -14.61
C PRO A 230 9.33 -9.89 -14.27
N LEU A 231 9.19 -11.21 -14.10
CA LEU A 231 7.92 -11.83 -13.65
C LEU A 231 7.52 -11.32 -12.26
N LEU A 232 8.46 -11.27 -11.31
CA LEU A 232 8.22 -10.75 -9.96
C LEU A 232 7.81 -9.27 -10.01
N LEU A 233 8.50 -8.44 -10.80
CA LEU A 233 8.15 -7.02 -10.95
C LEU A 233 6.77 -6.84 -11.60
N GLY A 234 6.45 -7.65 -12.61
CA GLY A 234 5.13 -7.67 -13.22
C GLY A 234 4.03 -8.11 -12.24
N GLY A 235 4.31 -9.10 -11.40
CA GLY A 235 3.42 -9.56 -10.34
C GLY A 235 3.21 -8.52 -9.24
N LEU A 236 4.27 -7.89 -8.74
CA LEU A 236 4.18 -6.80 -7.76
C LEU A 236 3.40 -5.61 -8.34
N SER A 237 3.64 -5.27 -9.61
CA SER A 237 2.88 -4.22 -10.31
C SER A 237 1.40 -4.58 -10.47
N ALA A 238 1.09 -5.86 -10.72
CA ALA A 238 -0.29 -6.35 -10.77
C ALA A 238 -0.98 -6.24 -9.41
N LEU A 239 -0.31 -6.66 -8.33
CA LEU A 239 -0.84 -6.54 -6.97
C LEU A 239 -1.06 -5.07 -6.58
N ALA A 240 -0.13 -4.18 -6.98
CA ALA A 240 -0.27 -2.75 -6.75
C ALA A 240 -1.51 -2.20 -7.49
N LEU A 241 -1.69 -2.53 -8.77
CA LEU A 241 -2.88 -2.20 -9.54
C LEU A 241 -4.17 -2.80 -8.95
N LEU A 242 -4.10 -4.02 -8.42
CA LEU A 242 -5.22 -4.66 -7.72
C LEU A 242 -5.48 -4.08 -6.32
N THR A 243 -4.68 -3.12 -5.87
CA THR A 243 -4.89 -2.38 -4.62
C THR A 243 -5.51 -1.00 -4.88
N LYS A 244 -4.98 -0.24 -5.82
CA LYS A 244 -5.44 1.09 -6.18
C LYS A 244 -5.03 1.42 -7.61
N LEU A 245 -5.93 2.04 -8.39
CA LEU A 245 -5.65 2.37 -9.80
C LEU A 245 -4.44 3.32 -9.94
N SER A 246 -4.27 4.26 -9.01
CA SER A 246 -3.12 5.18 -9.00
C SER A 246 -1.78 4.47 -8.79
N SER A 247 -1.78 3.23 -8.29
CA SER A 247 -0.59 2.40 -8.14
C SER A 247 -0.07 1.81 -9.47
N LEU A 248 -0.68 2.15 -10.62
CA LEU A 248 -0.05 1.97 -11.94
C LEU A 248 1.36 2.57 -11.97
N MET A 249 1.59 3.60 -11.14
CA MET A 249 2.89 4.20 -10.91
C MET A 249 3.98 3.16 -10.57
N ALA A 250 3.66 2.05 -9.89
CA ALA A 250 4.61 0.98 -9.61
C ALA A 250 5.21 0.38 -10.89
N ALA A 251 4.37 0.08 -11.89
CA ALA A 251 4.79 -0.44 -13.19
C ALA A 251 5.61 0.60 -13.97
N ILE A 252 5.17 1.87 -13.96
CA ILE A 252 5.85 2.98 -14.63
C ILE A 252 7.25 3.20 -14.03
N LEU A 253 7.37 3.20 -12.70
CA LEU A 253 8.64 3.35 -12.01
C LEU A 253 9.57 2.16 -12.27
N ALA A 254 9.06 0.93 -12.23
CA ALA A 254 9.84 -0.25 -12.58
C ALA A 254 10.40 -0.16 -14.00
N ALA A 255 9.54 0.18 -14.97
CA ALA A 255 9.92 0.38 -16.37
C ALA A 255 10.97 1.48 -16.53
N THR A 256 10.79 2.61 -15.83
CA THR A 256 11.71 3.74 -15.85
C THR A 256 13.07 3.37 -15.27
N ILE A 257 13.11 2.66 -14.13
CA ILE A 257 14.36 2.21 -13.50
C ILE A 257 15.11 1.24 -14.41
N ILE A 258 14.41 0.29 -15.03
CA ILE A 258 14.99 -0.68 -15.97
C ILE A 258 15.55 0.05 -17.20
N GLY A 259 14.75 0.93 -17.81
CA GLY A 259 15.15 1.72 -18.97
C GLY A 259 16.37 2.60 -18.67
N TRP A 260 16.34 3.33 -17.55
CA TRP A 260 17.45 4.16 -17.09
C TRP A 260 18.74 3.35 -16.90
N GLN A 261 18.66 2.20 -16.23
CA GLN A 261 19.84 1.40 -15.92
C GLN A 261 20.46 0.75 -17.17
N PHE A 262 19.65 0.18 -18.06
CA PHE A 262 20.16 -0.53 -19.23
C PHE A 262 20.51 0.39 -20.41
N LEU A 263 19.79 1.49 -20.59
CA LEU A 263 19.98 2.38 -21.75
C LEU A 263 20.84 3.59 -21.44
N LEU A 264 20.68 4.22 -20.26
CA LEU A 264 21.36 5.49 -19.96
C LEU A 264 22.67 5.30 -19.18
N LYS A 265 22.71 4.35 -18.24
CA LYS A 265 23.97 3.95 -17.59
C LYS A 265 24.77 2.92 -18.40
N GLY A 266 24.08 2.10 -19.19
CA GLY A 266 24.70 1.14 -20.10
C GLY A 266 25.17 1.78 -21.40
N ARG A 267 25.80 0.98 -22.28
CA ARG A 267 25.98 1.39 -23.69
C ARG A 267 24.67 1.15 -24.42
N VAL A 268 24.19 2.14 -25.17
CA VAL A 268 23.06 1.97 -26.07
C VAL A 268 23.51 1.10 -27.24
N ASP A 269 23.32 -0.21 -27.12
CA ASP A 269 23.56 -1.19 -28.16
C ASP A 269 22.31 -2.05 -28.40
N ARG A 270 22.32 -2.81 -29.50
CA ARG A 270 21.18 -3.69 -29.86
C ARG A 270 20.87 -4.70 -28.76
N HIS A 271 21.89 -5.15 -28.01
CA HIS A 271 21.72 -6.15 -26.96
C HIS A 271 20.95 -5.59 -25.75
N ASN A 272 21.34 -4.42 -25.24
CA ASN A 272 20.67 -3.75 -24.13
C ASN A 272 19.27 -3.25 -24.51
N LEU A 273 19.06 -2.89 -25.77
CA LEU A 273 17.72 -2.56 -26.27
C LEU A 273 16.80 -3.78 -26.28
N GLN A 274 17.25 -4.90 -26.84
CA GLN A 274 16.50 -6.16 -26.83
C GLN A 274 16.22 -6.64 -25.39
N ARG A 275 17.20 -6.51 -24.50
CA ARG A 275 17.06 -6.86 -23.08
C ARG A 275 16.00 -6.00 -22.40
N THR A 276 16.05 -4.67 -22.57
CA THR A 276 15.06 -3.74 -22.03
C THR A 276 13.66 -4.07 -22.55
N ALA A 277 13.52 -4.22 -23.87
CA ALA A 277 12.24 -4.56 -24.49
C ALA A 277 11.67 -5.88 -23.94
N ARG A 278 12.50 -6.91 -23.77
CA ARG A 278 12.08 -8.19 -23.19
C ARG A 278 11.61 -8.03 -21.74
N TRP A 279 12.33 -7.27 -20.91
CA TRP A 279 11.92 -7.03 -19.53
C TRP A 279 10.59 -6.28 -19.45
N LEU A 280 10.44 -5.21 -20.22
CA LEU A 280 9.21 -4.42 -20.27
C LEU A 280 8.04 -5.27 -20.77
N LEU A 281 8.25 -6.10 -21.79
CA LEU A 281 7.23 -7.00 -22.30
C LEU A 281 6.80 -8.04 -21.25
N ILE A 282 7.74 -8.67 -20.54
CA ILE A 282 7.40 -9.65 -19.50
C ILE A 282 6.67 -8.96 -18.34
N ILE A 283 7.15 -7.81 -17.88
CA ILE A 283 6.50 -7.04 -16.80
C ILE A 283 5.08 -6.69 -17.22
N GLY A 284 4.91 -6.04 -18.37
CA GLY A 284 3.60 -5.64 -18.89
C GLY A 284 2.66 -6.82 -19.10
N ALA A 285 3.12 -7.89 -19.75
CA ALA A 285 2.32 -9.09 -19.98
C ALA A 285 1.88 -9.75 -18.67
N THR A 286 2.78 -9.86 -17.69
CA THR A 286 2.47 -10.44 -16.37
C THR A 286 1.49 -9.55 -15.61
N THR A 287 1.70 -8.24 -15.65
CA THR A 287 0.79 -7.27 -15.02
C THR A 287 -0.63 -7.40 -15.60
N VAL A 288 -0.76 -7.35 -16.92
CA VAL A 288 -2.06 -7.50 -17.60
C VAL A 288 -2.68 -8.87 -17.36
N ALA A 289 -1.90 -9.96 -17.38
CA ALA A 289 -2.43 -11.31 -17.14
C ALA A 289 -3.02 -11.46 -15.73
N LEU A 290 -2.41 -10.83 -14.72
CA LEU A 290 -2.81 -10.98 -13.32
C LEU A 290 -3.86 -9.95 -12.87
N SER A 291 -3.87 -8.73 -13.42
CA SER A 291 -4.85 -7.69 -13.05
C SER A 291 -5.93 -7.43 -14.09
N GLY A 292 -5.77 -7.92 -15.32
CA GLY A 292 -6.66 -7.65 -16.46
C GLY A 292 -8.11 -8.09 -16.23
N TRP A 293 -8.33 -9.14 -15.44
CA TRP A 293 -9.66 -9.62 -15.09
C TRP A 293 -10.50 -8.56 -14.36
N TRP A 294 -9.88 -7.70 -13.55
CA TRP A 294 -10.57 -6.64 -12.83
C TRP A 294 -11.10 -5.57 -13.78
N PHE A 295 -10.26 -5.14 -14.72
CA PHE A 295 -10.65 -4.16 -15.75
C PHE A 295 -11.70 -4.74 -16.70
N TYR A 296 -11.59 -6.03 -17.04
CA TYR A 296 -12.61 -6.72 -17.81
C TYR A 296 -13.94 -6.80 -17.05
N ARG A 297 -13.91 -7.13 -15.76
CA ARG A 297 -15.10 -7.07 -14.88
C ARG A 297 -15.75 -5.69 -14.93
N ASN A 298 -14.96 -4.63 -14.74
CA ASN A 298 -15.48 -3.25 -14.78
C ASN A 298 -16.12 -2.93 -16.13
N TYR A 299 -15.48 -3.31 -17.24
CA TYR A 299 -16.04 -3.13 -18.57
C TYR A 299 -17.38 -3.86 -18.75
N THR A 300 -17.50 -5.10 -18.26
CA THR A 300 -18.76 -5.87 -18.35
C THR A 300 -19.88 -5.31 -17.48
N LEU A 301 -19.56 -4.74 -16.31
CA LEU A 301 -20.55 -4.25 -15.35
C LEU A 301 -20.98 -2.81 -15.63
N TYR A 302 -20.02 -1.97 -16.04
CA TYR A 302 -20.21 -0.52 -16.12
C TYR A 302 -20.02 0.05 -17.52
N GLY A 303 -19.58 -0.76 -18.49
CA GLY A 303 -19.22 -0.28 -19.84
C GLY A 303 -17.87 0.46 -19.91
N GLU A 304 -17.16 0.55 -18.78
CA GLU A 304 -15.91 1.29 -18.64
C GLU A 304 -14.80 0.44 -18.02
N TRP A 305 -13.59 0.53 -18.58
CA TRP A 305 -12.44 -0.23 -18.06
C TRP A 305 -12.01 0.24 -16.66
N LEU A 306 -12.03 1.54 -16.41
CA LEU A 306 -11.56 2.13 -15.15
C LEU A 306 -12.69 2.44 -14.16
N ALA A 307 -13.96 2.35 -14.58
CA ALA A 307 -15.13 2.73 -13.79
C ALA A 307 -14.99 4.13 -13.17
N THR A 308 -14.48 5.09 -13.96
CA THR A 308 -14.16 6.43 -13.45
C THR A 308 -15.37 7.34 -13.40
N GLU A 309 -16.33 7.17 -14.32
CA GLU A 309 -17.54 8.00 -14.32
C GLU A 309 -18.58 7.46 -13.33
N THR A 310 -18.46 6.20 -12.92
CA THR A 310 -19.28 5.59 -11.85
C THR A 310 -19.00 6.19 -10.46
N HIS A 311 -17.99 7.05 -10.34
CA HIS A 311 -17.69 7.83 -9.13
C HIS A 311 -18.55 9.11 -8.98
N LEU A 312 -19.30 9.50 -10.01
CA LEU A 312 -20.09 10.74 -10.10
C LEU A 312 -21.60 10.44 -10.14
#